data_AF-A0A7C1VJ91-F1
#
_entry.id   AF-A0A7C1VJ91-F1
#
_cell.length_a   1.000
_cell.length_b   1.000
_cell.length_c   1.000
_cell.angle_alpha   90.00
_cell.angle_beta   90.00
_cell.angle_gamma   90.00
#
_symmetry.space_group_name_H-M   'P 1'
#
loop_
_entity.id
_entity.type
_entity.pdbx_description
1 polymer ?
#
loop_
_entity_poly.entity_id
_entity_poly.type
_entity_poly.pdbx_seq_one_letter_code
_entity_poly.pdbx_strand_id
1 'polypeptide(L)'
;MKISECLKWYDTFSLKPYKLFFHFGLEDNDYRNAYNRTNYDNHTAHLYFDKNYGSNNELEGNLTEDIKRTAKHEMTHILLNRLTTLGRWRYTTNEELKNAEEELVRKLEDLIA
;
A
#
# COMPACT_ATOMS: atom_id res chain seq x y z
N MET A 1 1.75 -2.18 -16.16
CA MET A 1 1.50 -3.34 -15.26
C MET A 1 1.56 -2.96 -13.78
N LYS A 2 2.67 -2.45 -13.24
CA LYS A 2 2.78 -2.11 -11.80
C LYS A 2 1.67 -1.14 -11.32
N ILE A 3 1.54 0.01 -12.00
CA ILE A 3 0.52 1.02 -11.67
C ILE A 3 -0.90 0.46 -11.79
N SER A 4 -1.19 -0.27 -12.87
CA SER A 4 -2.53 -0.81 -13.11
C SER A 4 -2.96 -1.80 -12.03
N GLU A 5 -2.04 -2.63 -11.52
CA GLU A 5 -2.34 -3.52 -10.38
C GLU A 5 -2.56 -2.74 -9.09
N CYS A 6 -1.79 -1.67 -8.83
CA CYS A 6 -2.05 -0.80 -7.68
C CYS A 6 -3.41 -0.13 -7.77
N LEU A 7 -3.81 0.38 -8.94
CA LEU A 7 -5.11 1.03 -9.13
C LEU A 7 -6.29 0.06 -8.94
N LYS A 8 -6.14 -1.19 -9.42
CA LYS A 8 -7.14 -2.24 -9.17
C LYS A 8 -7.38 -2.44 -7.67
N TRP A 9 -6.31 -2.56 -6.89
CA TRP A 9 -6.42 -2.75 -5.44
C TRP A 9 -6.84 -1.47 -4.70
N TYR A 10 -6.47 -0.30 -5.20
CA TYR A 10 -6.95 1.00 -4.70
C TYR A 10 -8.48 1.10 -4.77
N ASP A 11 -9.04 0.72 -5.92
CA ASP A 11 -10.49 0.69 -6.11
C ASP A 11 -11.14 -0.39 -5.25
N THR A 12 -10.54 -1.59 -5.23
CA THR A 12 -11.04 -2.73 -4.44
C THR A 12 -11.11 -2.37 -2.96
N PHE A 13 -10.04 -1.81 -2.38
CA PHE A 13 -9.97 -1.40 -0.98
C PHE A 13 -10.67 -0.06 -0.70
N SER A 14 -11.37 0.52 -1.68
CA SER A 14 -12.09 1.79 -1.57
C SER A 14 -11.24 2.92 -0.96
N LEU A 15 -9.98 3.02 -1.38
CA LEU A 15 -9.00 3.99 -0.86
C LEU A 15 -9.19 5.41 -1.41
N LYS A 16 -10.38 5.76 -1.89
CA LYS A 16 -10.74 7.03 -2.57
C LYS A 16 -10.27 8.31 -1.87
N PRO A 17 -10.21 8.40 -0.53
CA PRO A 17 -9.65 9.58 0.13
C PRO A 17 -8.17 9.83 -0.21
N TYR A 18 -7.40 8.78 -0.51
CA TYR A 18 -5.97 8.89 -0.78
C TYR A 18 -5.66 9.37 -2.19
N LYS A 19 -4.76 10.35 -2.29
CA LYS A 19 -4.08 10.72 -3.54
C LYS A 19 -2.81 9.88 -3.70
N LEU A 20 -2.73 9.13 -4.80
CA LEU A 20 -1.58 8.28 -5.11
C LEU A 20 -0.54 9.01 -5.97
N PHE A 21 0.72 8.89 -5.59
CA PHE A 21 1.88 9.36 -6.36
C PHE A 21 2.81 8.19 -6.64
N PHE A 22 3.22 8.02 -7.89
CA PHE A 22 4.07 6.90 -8.32
C PHE A 22 5.46 7.40 -8.69
N HIS A 23 6.49 6.79 -8.10
CA HIS A 23 7.90 7.14 -8.27
C HIS A 23 8.66 5.91 -8.79
N PHE A 24 9.58 6.13 -9.72
CA PHE A 24 10.40 5.07 -10.32
C PHE A 24 11.87 5.37 -10.09
N GLY A 25 12.55 4.44 -9.42
CA GLY A 25 13.91 4.63 -8.95
C GLY A 25 13.93 4.61 -7.42
N LEU A 26 14.56 3.58 -6.87
CA LEU A 26 14.95 3.54 -5.47
C LEU A 26 16.39 4.04 -5.33
N GLU A 27 16.78 4.37 -4.11
CA GLU A 27 18.17 4.72 -3.80
C GLU A 27 19.10 3.53 -4.13
N ASP A 28 20.34 3.84 -4.54
CA ASP A 28 21.33 2.80 -4.84
C ASP A 28 21.57 1.93 -3.59
N ASN A 29 21.52 0.59 -3.75
CA ASN A 29 21.55 -0.44 -2.69
C ASN A 29 20.26 -0.66 -1.90
N ASP A 30 19.12 -0.13 -2.35
CA ASP A 30 17.83 -0.57 -1.82
C ASP A 30 17.46 -1.95 -2.38
N TYR A 31 17.40 -2.98 -1.51
CA TYR A 31 17.02 -4.35 -1.88
C TYR A 31 15.52 -4.56 -2.06
N ARG A 32 14.69 -3.51 -1.85
CA ARG A 32 13.24 -3.61 -1.97
C ARG A 32 12.81 -3.52 -3.43
N ASN A 33 11.77 -4.26 -3.79
CA ASN A 33 11.12 -4.12 -5.11
C ASN A 33 10.19 -2.91 -5.16
N ALA A 34 9.54 -2.61 -4.04
CA ALA A 34 8.69 -1.46 -3.84
C ALA A 34 8.62 -1.09 -2.35
N TYR A 35 8.20 0.13 -2.07
CA TYR A 35 7.72 0.53 -0.76
C TYR A 35 6.75 1.71 -0.89
N ASN A 36 6.00 1.99 0.17
CA ASN A 36 5.17 3.18 0.25
C ASN A 36 5.58 4.10 1.40
N ARG A 37 5.24 5.39 1.24
CA ARG A 37 5.20 6.38 2.30
C ARG A 37 3.82 7.01 2.28
N THR A 38 3.09 6.81 3.36
CA THR A 38 1.72 7.28 3.53
C THR A 38 1.66 8.37 4.58
N ASN A 39 0.83 9.36 4.33
CA ASN A 39 0.45 10.37 5.31
C ASN A 39 -1.06 10.29 5.49
N TYR A 40 -1.46 9.94 6.71
CA TYR A 40 -2.87 9.79 7.07
C TYR A 40 -3.60 11.14 7.09
N ASP A 41 -2.97 12.18 7.67
CA ASP A 41 -3.62 13.48 7.91
C ASP A 41 -4.04 14.18 6.61
N ASN A 42 -3.18 14.14 5.59
CA ASN A 42 -3.45 14.77 4.30
C ASN A 42 -3.93 13.77 3.22
N HIS A 43 -4.10 12.51 3.58
CA HIS A 43 -4.48 11.41 2.70
C HIS A 43 -3.63 11.35 1.42
N THR A 44 -2.30 11.32 1.56
CA THR A 44 -1.39 11.08 0.43
C THR A 44 -0.65 9.76 0.59
N ALA A 45 -0.42 9.07 -0.52
CA ALA A 45 0.39 7.86 -0.56
C ALA A 45 1.37 7.93 -1.72
N HIS A 46 2.66 7.88 -1.40
CA HIS A 46 3.75 7.86 -2.36
C HIS A 46 4.26 6.43 -2.48
N LEU A 47 4.14 5.85 -3.67
CA LEU A 47 4.63 4.52 -4.00
C LEU A 47 5.92 4.63 -4.79
N TYR A 48 6.94 3.93 -4.33
CA TYR A 48 8.26 3.89 -4.93
C TYR A 48 8.50 2.48 -5.45
N PHE A 49 8.89 2.38 -6.72
CA PHE A 49 9.22 1.11 -7.36
C PHE A 49 10.67 1.14 -7.84
N ASP A 50 11.37 0.02 -7.72
CA ASP A 50 12.65 -0.14 -8.39
C ASP A 50 12.43 -0.05 -9.92
N LYS A 51 13.32 0.73 -10.55
CA LYS A 51 13.40 0.92 -12.00
C LYS A 51 13.67 -0.41 -12.72
N ASN A 52 14.40 -1.32 -12.07
CA ASN A 52 14.74 -2.64 -12.61
C ASN A 52 13.71 -3.72 -12.23
N TYR A 53 12.73 -3.39 -11.38
CA TYR A 53 11.75 -4.38 -10.94
C TYR A 53 10.89 -4.81 -12.14
N GLY A 54 11.04 -6.07 -12.55
CA GLY A 54 10.37 -6.61 -13.73
C GLY A 54 10.91 -6.19 -15.09
N SER A 55 12.16 -5.71 -15.16
CA SER A 55 12.90 -5.57 -16.42
C SER A 55 13.79 -6.78 -16.74
N ASN A 56 14.01 -7.68 -15.78
CA ASN A 56 14.81 -8.89 -15.99
C ASN A 56 13.91 -10.01 -16.55
N ASN A 57 14.28 -10.52 -17.72
CA ASN A 57 13.60 -11.56 -18.52
C ASN A 57 13.49 -12.96 -17.86
N GLU A 58 13.57 -13.06 -16.53
CA GLU A 58 13.45 -14.34 -15.84
C GLU A 58 11.98 -14.67 -15.62
N LEU A 59 11.46 -15.54 -16.49
CA LEU A 59 10.18 -16.25 -16.39
C LEU A 59 8.96 -15.32 -16.21
N GLU A 60 8.43 -14.84 -17.35
CA GLU A 60 7.29 -13.92 -17.45
C GLU A 60 6.07 -14.28 -16.56
N GLY A 61 5.84 -15.57 -16.28
CA GLY A 61 4.79 -16.04 -15.38
C GLY A 61 5.01 -15.70 -13.91
N ASN A 62 6.20 -15.94 -13.39
CA ASN A 62 6.52 -15.71 -11.96
C ASN A 62 6.61 -14.21 -11.65
N LEU A 63 7.19 -13.44 -12.58
CA LEU A 63 7.34 -12.01 -12.42
C LEU A 63 5.99 -11.28 -12.39
N THR A 64 5.04 -11.71 -13.21
CA THR A 64 3.70 -11.11 -13.25
C THR A 64 2.96 -11.31 -11.94
N GLU A 65 3.00 -12.51 -11.37
CA GLU A 65 2.38 -12.80 -10.07
C GLU A 65 3.07 -12.07 -8.92
N ASP A 66 4.40 -11.93 -8.97
CA ASP A 66 5.14 -11.12 -8.00
C ASP A 66 4.73 -9.65 -8.03
N ILE A 67 4.56 -9.06 -9.22
CA ILE A 67 4.10 -7.66 -9.37
C ILE A 67 2.69 -7.50 -8.80
N LYS A 68 1.78 -8.45 -9.07
CA LYS A 68 0.43 -8.44 -8.48
C LYS A 68 0.48 -8.53 -6.96
N ARG A 69 1.31 -9.42 -6.41
CA ARG A 69 1.48 -9.60 -4.97
C ARG A 69 2.05 -8.34 -4.32
N THR A 70 3.07 -7.73 -4.91
CA THR A 70 3.67 -6.49 -4.42
C THR A 70 2.67 -5.34 -4.49
N ALA A 71 1.94 -5.17 -5.59
CA ALA A 71 0.91 -4.14 -5.69
C ALA A 71 -0.16 -4.28 -4.61
N LYS A 72 -0.65 -5.51 -4.36
CA LYS A 72 -1.57 -5.80 -3.27
C LYS A 72 -0.96 -5.44 -1.91
N HIS A 73 0.29 -5.85 -1.67
CA HIS A 73 1.00 -5.60 -0.42
C HIS A 73 1.11 -4.10 -0.11
N GLU A 74 1.52 -3.29 -1.09
CA GLU A 74 1.63 -1.84 -0.90
C GLU A 74 0.26 -1.18 -0.67
N MET A 75 -0.80 -1.62 -1.38
CA MET A 75 -2.15 -1.10 -1.13
C MET A 75 -2.69 -1.52 0.25
N THR A 76 -2.34 -2.71 0.75
CA THR A 76 -2.70 -3.13 2.10
C THR A 76 -2.07 -2.24 3.16
N HIS A 77 -0.83 -1.79 2.97
CA HIS A 77 -0.22 -0.81 3.87
C HIS A 77 -0.99 0.51 3.90
N ILE A 78 -1.49 0.99 2.75
CA ILE A 78 -2.34 2.20 2.69
C ILE A 78 -3.67 1.97 3.42
N LEU A 79 -4.29 0.80 3.24
CA LEU A 79 -5.51 0.41 3.96
C LEU A 79 -5.31 0.44 5.50
N LEU A 80 -4.15 -0.06 5.97
CA LEU A 80 -3.77 -0.11 7.38
C LEU A 80 -3.21 1.21 7.93
N ASN A 81 -3.10 2.26 7.11
CA ASN A 81 -2.29 3.43 7.43
C ASN A 81 -2.78 4.18 8.68
N ARG A 82 -4.10 4.30 8.88
CA ARG A 82 -4.67 4.94 10.08
C ARG A 82 -4.21 4.22 11.36
N LEU A 83 -4.42 2.91 11.41
CA LEU A 83 -4.09 2.09 12.58
C LEU A 83 -2.59 2.10 12.87
N THR A 84 -1.76 1.94 11.83
CA THR A 84 -0.30 1.95 11.98
C THR A 84 0.25 3.33 12.35
N THR A 85 -0.38 4.41 11.89
CA THR A 85 -0.03 5.79 12.29
C THR A 85 -0.32 6.01 13.76
N LEU A 86 -1.53 5.65 14.22
CA LEU A 86 -1.92 5.75 15.63
C LEU A 86 -1.01 4.92 16.54
N GLY A 87 -0.58 3.72 16.10
CA GLY A 87 0.37 2.89 16.84
C GLY A 87 1.80 3.45 16.92
N ARG A 88 2.16 4.40 16.06
CA ARG A 88 3.47 5.08 16.07
C ARG A 88 3.47 6.39 16.86
N TRP A 89 2.30 6.98 17.07
CA TRP A 89 2.19 8.23 17.80
C TRP A 89 2.45 8.03 19.29
N ARG A 90 3.15 9.01 19.88
CA ARG A 90 3.48 9.02 21.30
C ARG A 90 2.23 9.20 22.19
N TYR A 91 1.20 9.85 21.65
CA TYR A 91 -0.05 10.14 22.33
C TYR A 91 -1.20 9.63 21.48
N THR A 92 -1.77 8.51 21.90
CA THR A 92 -2.94 7.87 21.29
C THR A 92 -3.75 7.25 22.42
N THR A 93 -5.07 7.42 22.37
CA THR A 93 -5.99 6.81 23.32
C THR A 93 -6.42 5.41 22.88
N ASN A 94 -6.83 4.57 23.83
CA ASN A 94 -7.41 3.25 23.52
C ASN A 94 -8.68 3.37 22.66
N GLU A 95 -9.44 4.45 22.83
CA GLU A 95 -10.63 4.71 22.03
C GLU A 95 -10.29 5.01 20.56
N GLU A 96 -9.26 5.80 20.29
CA GLU A 96 -8.78 6.06 18.92
C GLU A 96 -8.30 4.79 18.22
N LEU A 97 -7.54 3.94 18.92
CA LEU A 97 -7.11 2.64 18.39
C LEU A 97 -8.30 1.74 18.07
N LYS A 98 -9.24 1.60 19.01
CA LYS A 98 -10.46 0.80 18.82
C LYS A 98 -11.27 1.31 17.63
N ASN A 99 -11.44 2.63 17.51
CA ASN A 99 -12.17 3.22 16.39
C ASN A 99 -11.47 3.00 15.04
N ALA A 100 -10.13 2.97 15.02
CA ALA A 100 -9.37 2.66 13.80
C ALA A 100 -9.40 1.17 13.44
N GLU A 101 -9.38 0.30 14.45
CA GLU A 101 -9.55 -1.14 14.28
C GLU A 101 -10.95 -1.47 13.73
N GLU A 102 -12.01 -0.93 14.32
CA GLU A 102 -13.39 -1.13 13.87
C GLU A 102 -13.62 -0.59 12.45
N GLU A 103 -13.02 0.54 12.08
CA GLU A 103 -13.05 1.03 10.71
C GLU A 103 -12.41 0.03 9.74
N LEU A 104 -11.26 -0.52 10.12
CA LEU A 104 -10.56 -1.52 9.31
C LEU A 104 -11.37 -2.82 9.19
N VAL A 105 -11.94 -3.31 10.29
CA VAL A 105 -12.78 -4.52 10.30
C VAL A 105 -13.94 -4.37 9.33
N ARG A 106 -14.67 -3.26 9.38
CA ARG A 106 -15.79 -2.99 8.44
C ARG A 106 -15.35 -3.00 6.98
N LYS A 107 -14.20 -2.38 6.67
CA LYS A 107 -13.65 -2.42 5.30
C LYS A 107 -13.27 -3.84 4.88
N LEU A 108 -12.76 -4.66 5.80
CA LEU A 108 -12.42 -6.05 5.52
C LEU A 108 -13.68 -6.91 5.35
N GLU A 109 -14.73 -6.69 6.14
CA GLU A 109 -16.03 -7.35 5.99
C GLU A 109 -16.61 -7.11 4.59
N ASP A 110 -16.59 -5.87 4.10
CA ASP A 110 -17.04 -5.52 2.75
C ASP A 110 -16.22 -6.20 1.63
N LEU A 111 -14.98 -6.61 1.90
CA LEU A 111 -14.08 -7.24 0.93
C LEU A 111 -14.19 -8.77 0.88
N ILE A 112 -14.63 -9.39 1.97
CA ILE A 112 -14.72 -10.85 2.11
C ILE A 112 -16.16 -11.37 1.95
N ALA A 113 -17.15 -10.48 1.98
CA ALA A 113 -18.56 -10.78 1.70
C ALA A 113 -18.79 -11.05 0.22
#